data_AF-A0A1B7TJH2-F1
#
_entry.id   AF-A0A1B7TJH2-F1
#
_cell.length_a   1.000
_cell.length_b   1.000
_cell.length_c   1.000
_cell.angle_alpha   90.00
_cell.angle_beta   90.00
_cell.angle_gamma   90.00
#
_symmetry.space_group_name_H-M   'P 1'
#
loop_
_entity.id
_entity.type
_entity.pdbx_description
1 polymer ?
#
loop_
_entity_poly.entity_id
_entity_poly.type
_entity_poly.pdbx_seq_one_letter_code
_entity_poly.pdbx_strand_id
1 'polypeptide(L)'
;MSDFPALDDHPTTVSPDLENIEDTDFLKREQEILGDEFKTEKDDAVVNDLNGGEDEEVNVFNQQFPELDGESKQNFSNNEEEENVVDDDEFADFEEAKKVTGNESSVHTPSEAIENWKKRRDLEIIERDEQDLAKKEALKKEAIEQVHLLYEEYENKKLNSLKETKLQAEEFEKERQNFFKENDSFDAKSNVSWKKSLQLLDDLDSLSENVGGRDRSKFKDLLIKLSSK
;
A
#
# COMPACT_ATOMS: atom_id res chain seq x y z
N MET A 1 -27.96 -5.82 11.95
CA MET A 1 -27.42 -6.51 10.77
C MET A 1 -27.41 -5.51 9.63
N SER A 2 -26.25 -5.26 9.04
CA SER A 2 -26.11 -4.35 7.90
C SER A 2 -26.37 -5.15 6.63
N ASP A 3 -27.44 -4.83 5.91
CA ASP A 3 -27.77 -5.45 4.63
C ASP A 3 -26.89 -4.82 3.55
N PHE A 4 -25.91 -5.59 3.08
CA PHE A 4 -25.12 -5.24 1.90
C PHE A 4 -25.97 -5.47 0.63
N PRO A 5 -25.85 -4.59 -0.39
CA PRO A 5 -26.50 -4.81 -1.67
C PRO A 5 -25.95 -6.07 -2.35
N ALA A 6 -26.83 -6.84 -3.00
CA ALA A 6 -26.44 -8.02 -3.77
C ALA A 6 -25.61 -7.58 -4.98
N LEU A 7 -24.52 -8.31 -5.23
CA LEU A 7 -23.68 -8.14 -6.42
C LEU A 7 -24.44 -8.68 -7.64
N ASP A 8 -24.37 -7.96 -8.74
CA ASP A 8 -24.86 -8.43 -10.04
C ASP A 8 -24.06 -9.68 -10.46
N ASP A 9 -24.77 -10.80 -10.67
CA ASP A 9 -24.22 -12.03 -11.25
C ASP A 9 -23.87 -11.76 -12.73
N HIS A 10 -22.71 -11.19 -12.97
CA HIS A 10 -22.05 -11.30 -14.27
C HIS A 10 -21.52 -12.73 -14.41
N PRO A 11 -21.84 -13.46 -15.50
CA PRO A 11 -21.31 -14.79 -15.69
C PRO A 11 -19.81 -14.69 -16.03
N THR A 12 -18.96 -14.73 -15.00
CA THR A 12 -17.53 -15.01 -15.17
C THR A 12 -17.37 -16.51 -15.42
N THR A 13 -17.83 -16.97 -16.58
CA THR A 13 -17.48 -18.29 -17.11
C THR A 13 -16.26 -18.10 -17.98
N VAL A 14 -15.09 -17.97 -17.36
CA VAL A 14 -13.81 -18.10 -18.07
C VAL A 14 -13.31 -19.49 -17.73
N SER A 15 -13.73 -20.47 -18.52
CA SER A 15 -12.99 -21.74 -18.61
C SER A 15 -11.60 -21.38 -19.14
N PRO A 16 -10.51 -21.67 -18.41
CA PRO A 16 -9.19 -21.51 -19.00
C PRO A 16 -9.06 -22.53 -20.11
N ASP A 17 -9.03 -22.04 -21.35
CA ASP A 17 -8.65 -22.82 -22.51
C ASP A 17 -7.17 -23.18 -22.31
N LEU A 18 -6.89 -24.42 -21.89
CA LEU A 18 -5.57 -24.89 -21.49
C LEU A 18 -4.61 -25.08 -22.69
N GLU A 19 -5.04 -24.75 -23.90
CA GLU A 19 -4.27 -24.89 -25.13
C GLU A 19 -3.41 -23.67 -25.47
N ASN A 20 -3.69 -22.49 -24.90
CA ASN A 20 -2.88 -21.29 -25.08
C ASN A 20 -2.13 -20.93 -23.79
N ILE A 21 -0.85 -21.33 -23.72
CA ILE A 21 0.06 -20.99 -22.62
C ILE A 21 0.18 -19.45 -22.47
N GLU A 22 -0.08 -18.68 -23.52
CA GLU A 22 -0.11 -17.21 -23.49
C GLU A 22 -1.23 -16.65 -22.60
N ASP A 23 -2.32 -17.39 -22.36
CA ASP A 23 -3.44 -16.99 -21.48
C ASP A 23 -3.16 -17.26 -19.99
N THR A 24 -2.05 -17.95 -19.67
CA THR A 24 -1.63 -18.18 -18.26
C THR A 24 -0.84 -17.02 -17.67
N ASP A 25 -0.39 -16.08 -18.51
CA ASP A 25 0.30 -14.88 -18.07
C ASP A 25 -0.71 -13.84 -17.57
N PHE A 26 -0.97 -13.89 -16.26
CA PHE A 26 -1.90 -13.02 -15.55
C PHE A 26 -1.70 -11.53 -15.90
N LEU A 27 -0.45 -11.08 -16.06
CA LEU A 27 -0.15 -9.68 -16.36
C LEU A 27 -0.62 -9.28 -17.76
N LYS A 28 -0.41 -10.14 -18.77
CA LYS A 28 -0.86 -9.87 -20.14
C LYS A 28 -2.39 -9.90 -20.25
N ARG A 29 -3.03 -10.85 -19.59
CA ARG A 29 -4.50 -10.96 -19.58
C ARG A 29 -5.15 -9.73 -18.95
N GLU A 30 -4.66 -9.30 -17.79
CA GLU A 30 -5.20 -8.10 -17.14
C GLU A 30 -4.85 -6.84 -17.94
N GLN A 31 -3.68 -6.78 -18.59
CA GLN A 31 -3.31 -5.67 -19.48
C GLN A 31 -4.23 -5.58 -20.71
N GLU A 32 -4.64 -6.69 -21.30
CA GLU A 32 -5.59 -6.67 -22.43
C GLU A 32 -7.00 -6.23 -22.00
N ILE A 33 -7.43 -6.64 -20.80
CA ILE A 33 -8.75 -6.28 -20.25
C ILE A 33 -8.80 -4.82 -19.79
N LEU A 34 -7.74 -4.33 -19.15
CA LEU A 34 -7.68 -3.01 -18.49
C LEU A 34 -6.99 -1.93 -19.33
N GLY A 35 -6.25 -2.33 -20.37
CA GLY A 35 -5.50 -1.42 -21.25
C GLY A 35 -4.33 -0.72 -20.55
N ASP A 36 -3.87 0.40 -21.14
CA ASP A 36 -2.70 1.15 -20.69
C ASP A 36 -2.95 2.05 -19.47
N GLU A 37 -4.13 1.98 -18.82
CA GLU A 37 -4.50 2.87 -17.70
C GLU A 37 -3.61 2.69 -16.46
N PHE A 38 -2.98 1.52 -16.31
CA PHE A 38 -2.06 1.23 -15.21
C PHE A 38 -0.58 1.32 -15.60
N LYS A 39 -0.27 1.58 -16.87
CA LYS A 39 1.12 1.67 -17.31
C LYS A 39 1.72 3.01 -16.85
N THR A 40 2.67 2.95 -15.94
CA THR A 40 3.43 4.12 -15.49
C THR A 40 4.78 4.21 -16.20
N GLU A 41 5.34 5.40 -16.34
CA GLU A 41 6.67 5.62 -16.95
C GLU A 41 7.81 4.87 -16.22
N LYS A 42 7.55 4.37 -14.99
CA LYS A 42 8.51 3.59 -14.20
C LYS A 42 8.42 2.09 -14.48
N ASP A 43 7.33 1.61 -15.06
CA ASP A 43 7.15 0.17 -15.28
C ASP A 43 8.11 -0.34 -16.36
N ASP A 44 8.38 0.47 -17.39
CA ASP A 44 9.39 0.12 -18.40
C ASP A 44 10.81 0.04 -17.81
N ALA A 45 11.10 0.77 -16.72
CA ALA A 45 12.37 0.65 -16.01
C ALA A 45 12.44 -0.65 -15.19
N VAL A 46 11.35 -1.03 -14.53
CA VAL A 46 11.26 -2.29 -13.75
C VAL A 46 11.32 -3.52 -14.65
N VAL A 47 10.65 -3.50 -15.80
CA VAL A 47 10.68 -4.61 -16.76
C VAL A 47 12.06 -4.79 -17.37
N ASN A 48 12.76 -3.69 -17.68
CA ASN A 48 14.15 -3.76 -18.16
C ASN A 48 15.12 -4.25 -17.08
N ASP A 49 14.86 -3.93 -15.81
CA ASP A 49 15.67 -4.41 -14.68
C ASP A 49 15.52 -5.93 -14.49
N LEU A 50 14.28 -6.43 -14.60
CA LEU A 50 13.96 -7.85 -14.50
C LEU A 50 14.47 -8.67 -15.69
N ASN A 51 14.46 -8.12 -16.91
CA ASN A 51 14.90 -8.83 -18.13
C ASN A 51 16.40 -8.70 -18.43
N GLY A 52 17.22 -8.32 -17.45
CA GLY A 52 18.68 -8.29 -17.58
C GLY A 52 19.34 -6.95 -17.25
N GLY A 53 18.74 -6.18 -16.34
CA GLY A 53 19.39 -4.99 -15.77
C GLY A 53 20.48 -5.35 -14.77
N GLU A 54 21.31 -4.35 -14.46
CA GLU A 54 22.52 -4.41 -13.63
C GLU A 54 22.26 -4.71 -12.14
N ASP A 55 21.15 -5.37 -11.80
CA ASP A 55 20.84 -5.70 -10.42
C ASP A 55 21.58 -6.97 -9.98
N GLU A 56 22.56 -6.80 -9.09
CA GLU A 56 23.41 -7.89 -8.60
C GLU A 56 22.59 -8.99 -7.89
N GLU A 57 21.46 -8.63 -7.28
CA GLU A 57 20.59 -9.57 -6.57
C GLU A 57 19.87 -10.54 -7.53
N VAL A 58 19.34 -10.02 -8.64
CA VAL A 58 18.68 -10.84 -9.69
C VAL A 58 19.70 -11.74 -10.40
N ASN A 59 20.92 -11.25 -10.63
CA ASN A 59 21.99 -12.05 -11.23
C ASN A 59 22.46 -13.20 -10.32
N VAL A 60 22.43 -13.03 -8.99
CA VAL A 60 22.72 -14.12 -8.04
C VAL A 60 21.60 -15.15 -8.03
N PHE A 61 20.33 -14.72 -8.12
CA PHE A 61 19.18 -15.61 -8.23
C PHE A 61 19.23 -16.46 -9.52
N ASN A 62 19.53 -15.85 -10.67
CA ASN A 62 19.66 -16.55 -11.95
C ASN A 62 20.84 -17.55 -11.99
N GLN A 63 21.89 -17.33 -11.20
CA GLN A 63 22.98 -18.30 -11.04
C GLN A 63 22.60 -19.50 -10.16
N GLN A 64 21.70 -19.30 -9.18
CA GLN A 64 21.21 -20.35 -8.30
C GLN A 64 20.11 -21.19 -8.98
N PHE A 65 19.41 -20.63 -9.94
CA PHE A 65 18.38 -21.30 -10.75
C PHE A 65 18.64 -21.06 -12.24
N PRO A 66 19.53 -21.84 -12.88
CA PRO A 66 19.79 -21.72 -14.31
C PRO A 66 18.51 -21.99 -15.11
N GLU A 67 18.15 -21.06 -15.99
CA GLU A 67 17.01 -21.21 -16.89
C GLU A 67 17.20 -22.41 -17.82
N LEU A 68 16.24 -23.34 -17.83
CA LEU A 68 16.28 -24.58 -18.63
C LEU A 68 15.70 -24.42 -20.05
N ASP A 69 15.59 -23.19 -20.56
CA ASP A 69 14.86 -22.92 -21.81
C ASP A 69 15.70 -23.08 -23.09
N GLY A 70 16.92 -23.63 -22.97
CA GLY A 70 17.85 -23.80 -24.10
C GLY A 70 17.80 -25.15 -24.82
N GLU A 71 17.56 -26.27 -24.12
CA GLU A 71 17.85 -27.61 -24.68
C GLU A 71 16.91 -28.73 -24.19
N SER A 72 15.66 -28.40 -23.81
CA SER A 72 14.65 -29.42 -23.48
C SER A 72 13.34 -29.28 -24.26
N LYS A 73 13.43 -28.87 -25.54
CA LYS A 73 12.36 -29.15 -26.52
C LYS A 73 12.55 -30.53 -27.15
N GLN A 74 12.47 -31.58 -26.35
CA GLN A 74 12.15 -32.91 -26.84
C GLN A 74 10.89 -33.44 -26.14
N ASN A 75 9.82 -33.48 -26.93
CA ASN A 75 8.71 -34.41 -26.86
C ASN A 75 7.80 -34.39 -25.62
N PHE A 76 6.97 -33.36 -25.52
CA PHE A 76 5.57 -33.59 -25.13
C PHE A 76 4.68 -32.71 -26.02
N SER A 77 4.44 -33.19 -27.24
CA SER A 77 3.42 -32.65 -28.13
C SER A 77 2.40 -33.75 -28.41
N ASN A 78 1.19 -33.49 -27.90
CA ASN A 78 -0.12 -33.82 -28.45
C ASN A 78 -0.53 -35.30 -28.50
N ASN A 79 -1.54 -35.64 -27.70
CA ASN A 79 -2.84 -35.94 -28.29
C ASN A 79 -3.97 -35.90 -27.24
N GLU A 80 -4.95 -35.05 -27.53
CA GLU A 80 -6.33 -35.27 -27.10
C GLU A 80 -6.94 -36.46 -27.86
N GLU A 81 -8.06 -36.92 -27.30
CA GLU A 81 -9.07 -37.85 -27.84
C GLU A 81 -8.85 -39.37 -27.65
N GLU A 82 -9.74 -39.88 -26.80
CA GLU A 82 -10.58 -41.07 -26.98
C GLU A 82 -9.93 -42.43 -27.30
N GLU A 83 -10.18 -43.34 -26.35
CA GLU A 83 -10.43 -44.77 -26.52
C GLU A 83 -9.30 -45.67 -27.07
N ASN A 84 -8.91 -46.59 -26.18
CA ASN A 84 -8.41 -47.94 -26.43
C ASN A 84 -6.89 -48.18 -26.63
N VAL A 85 -6.33 -48.79 -25.57
CA VAL A 85 -5.28 -49.84 -25.50
C VAL A 85 -3.86 -49.52 -26.01
N VAL A 86 -2.89 -49.50 -25.09
CA VAL A 86 -1.86 -50.55 -24.84
C VAL A 86 -0.65 -49.88 -24.16
N ASP A 87 -0.38 -50.32 -22.93
CA ASP A 87 0.90 -50.41 -22.21
C ASP A 87 2.02 -49.40 -22.53
N ASP A 88 2.34 -48.55 -21.55
CA ASP A 88 3.75 -48.21 -21.27
C ASP A 88 3.96 -47.96 -19.76
N ASP A 89 4.39 -49.03 -19.10
CA ASP A 89 4.68 -49.16 -17.67
C ASP A 89 6.05 -48.52 -17.31
N GLU A 90 6.19 -47.20 -17.31
CA GLU A 90 7.48 -46.57 -16.91
C GLU A 90 7.38 -45.38 -15.95
N PHE A 91 6.26 -45.23 -15.23
CA PHE A 91 6.15 -44.23 -14.16
C PHE A 91 5.29 -44.69 -12.96
N ALA A 92 5.43 -45.96 -12.57
CA ALA A 92 4.80 -46.54 -11.38
C ALA A 92 5.81 -47.09 -10.34
N ASP A 93 7.11 -47.03 -10.61
CA ASP A 93 8.13 -47.78 -9.83
C ASP A 93 8.65 -47.05 -8.57
N PHE A 94 8.14 -45.86 -8.22
CA PHE A 94 8.56 -45.19 -6.98
C PHE A 94 7.58 -45.36 -5.80
N GLU A 95 6.30 -45.66 -6.07
CA GLU A 95 5.31 -45.87 -4.99
C GLU A 95 5.07 -47.36 -4.65
N GLU A 96 5.56 -48.30 -5.46
CA GLU A 96 5.33 -49.74 -5.27
C GLU A 96 6.47 -50.49 -4.53
N ALA A 97 7.44 -49.80 -3.94
CA ALA A 97 8.48 -50.45 -3.10
C ALA A 97 8.02 -50.81 -1.67
N LYS A 98 6.70 -50.83 -1.37
CA LYS A 98 6.18 -51.13 -0.03
C LYS A 98 5.10 -52.20 0.01
N LYS A 99 5.25 -53.27 -0.77
CA LYS A 99 4.41 -54.47 -0.60
C LYS A 99 5.17 -55.79 -0.80
N VAL A 100 6.24 -55.98 -0.03
CA VAL A 100 6.73 -57.34 0.25
C VAL A 100 5.79 -57.97 1.27
N THR A 101 4.90 -58.84 0.80
CA THR A 101 4.13 -59.76 1.64
C THR A 101 5.06 -60.88 2.09
N GLY A 102 5.73 -60.65 3.23
CA GLY A 102 6.45 -61.64 4.00
C GLY A 102 5.70 -61.93 5.29
N ASN A 103 5.16 -63.13 5.38
CA ASN A 103 4.41 -63.70 6.49
C ASN A 103 5.26 -63.75 7.78
N GLU A 104 5.09 -62.77 8.69
CA GLU A 104 5.28 -62.92 10.15
C GLU A 104 4.83 -61.63 10.84
N SER A 105 3.79 -61.71 11.67
CA SER A 105 3.44 -60.66 12.63
C SER A 105 4.49 -60.59 13.75
N SER A 106 5.72 -60.22 13.39
CA SER A 106 6.67 -59.71 14.36
C SER A 106 6.20 -58.32 14.73
N VAL A 107 5.56 -58.21 15.89
CA VAL A 107 5.37 -56.93 16.58
C VAL A 107 6.77 -56.40 16.88
N HIS A 108 7.39 -55.72 15.92
CA HIS A 108 8.62 -54.99 16.13
C HIS A 108 8.28 -53.80 17.01
N THR A 109 8.47 -53.98 18.32
CA THR A 109 8.56 -52.87 19.26
C THR A 109 9.63 -51.91 18.72
N PRO A 110 9.36 -50.61 18.59
CA PRO A 110 10.38 -49.67 18.15
C PRO A 110 11.60 -49.80 19.08
N SER A 111 12.80 -49.73 18.50
CA SER A 111 14.03 -49.73 19.29
C SER A 111 13.98 -48.61 20.33
N GLU A 112 14.47 -48.87 21.54
CA GLU A 112 14.58 -47.88 22.63
C GLU A 112 15.31 -46.60 22.16
N ALA A 113 16.25 -46.72 21.22
CA ALA A 113 16.94 -45.59 20.61
C ALA A 113 15.99 -44.65 19.84
N ILE A 114 15.01 -45.21 19.11
CA ILE A 114 14.03 -44.46 18.33
C ILE A 114 13.02 -43.80 19.28
N GLU A 115 12.61 -44.48 20.35
CA GLU A 115 11.74 -43.89 21.36
C GLU A 115 12.40 -42.71 22.07
N ASN A 116 13.67 -42.86 22.45
CA ASN A 116 14.42 -41.79 23.11
C ASN A 116 14.67 -40.60 22.18
N TRP A 117 14.96 -40.85 20.90
CA TRP A 117 15.06 -39.79 19.90
C TRP A 117 13.74 -39.04 19.70
N LYS A 118 12.61 -39.76 19.58
CA LYS A 118 11.29 -39.14 19.48
C LYS A 118 10.99 -38.25 20.69
N LYS A 119 11.20 -38.76 21.91
CA LYS A 119 11.02 -37.99 23.15
C LYS A 119 11.88 -36.71 23.16
N ARG A 120 13.14 -36.80 22.73
CA ARG A 120 14.03 -35.62 22.67
C ARG A 120 13.56 -34.59 21.65
N ARG A 121 13.15 -35.04 20.46
CA ARG A 121 12.59 -34.19 19.41
C ARG A 121 11.29 -33.53 19.87
N ASP A 122 10.40 -34.27 20.51
CA ASP A 122 9.12 -33.74 20.99
C ASP A 122 9.35 -32.67 22.07
N LEU A 123 10.33 -32.86 22.96
CA LEU A 123 10.73 -31.82 23.93
C LEU A 123 11.27 -30.55 23.25
N GLU A 124 12.13 -30.69 22.25
CA GLU A 124 12.68 -29.56 21.50
C GLU A 124 11.59 -28.80 20.72
N ILE A 125 10.63 -29.52 20.13
CA ILE A 125 9.48 -28.91 19.46
C ILE A 125 8.62 -28.13 20.45
N ILE A 126 8.33 -28.70 21.62
CA ILE A 126 7.55 -28.02 22.67
C ILE A 126 8.26 -26.74 23.10
N GLU A 127 9.57 -26.79 23.36
CA GLU A 127 10.34 -25.61 23.76
C GLU A 127 10.32 -24.52 22.66
N ARG A 128 10.48 -24.91 21.39
CA ARG A 128 10.43 -23.98 20.26
C ARG A 128 9.03 -23.38 20.11
N ASP A 129 7.98 -24.18 20.23
CA ASP A 129 6.60 -23.73 20.11
C ASP A 129 6.23 -22.78 21.27
N GLU A 130 6.73 -23.03 22.49
CA GLU A 130 6.59 -22.11 23.63
C GLU A 130 7.28 -20.76 23.36
N GLN A 131 8.49 -20.77 22.80
CA GLN A 131 9.21 -19.54 22.44
C GLN A 131 8.48 -18.78 21.32
N ASP A 132 7.98 -19.48 20.30
CA ASP A 132 7.27 -18.86 19.18
C ASP A 132 5.92 -18.28 19.64
N LEU A 133 5.21 -18.95 20.55
CA LEU A 133 4.00 -18.41 21.18
C LEU A 133 4.32 -17.15 22.00
N ALA A 134 5.38 -17.17 22.81
CA ALA A 134 5.79 -16.01 23.60
C ALA A 134 6.15 -14.81 22.71
N LYS A 135 6.89 -15.03 21.62
CA LYS A 135 7.21 -13.98 20.62
C LYS A 135 5.96 -13.43 19.95
N LYS A 136 5.04 -14.30 19.56
CA LYS A 136 3.76 -13.90 18.94
C LYS A 136 2.93 -13.05 19.89
N GLU A 137 2.84 -13.43 21.16
CA GLU A 137 2.13 -12.63 22.17
C GLU A 137 2.81 -11.29 22.43
N ALA A 138 4.14 -11.25 22.52
CA ALA A 138 4.90 -10.02 22.68
C ALA A 138 4.67 -9.07 21.48
N LEU A 139 4.78 -9.57 20.26
CA LEU A 139 4.52 -8.80 19.04
C LEU A 139 3.08 -8.27 19.00
N LYS A 140 2.10 -9.09 19.40
CA LYS A 140 0.71 -8.66 19.49
C LYS A 140 0.52 -7.53 20.51
N LYS A 141 1.16 -7.63 21.69
CA LYS A 141 1.10 -6.57 22.72
C LYS A 141 1.75 -5.29 22.21
N GLU A 142 2.92 -5.38 21.61
CA GLU A 142 3.62 -4.24 21.02
C GLU A 142 2.77 -3.56 19.94
N ALA A 143 2.15 -4.32 19.04
CA ALA A 143 1.28 -3.77 18.02
C ALA A 143 0.06 -3.04 18.62
N ILE A 144 -0.53 -3.58 19.69
CA ILE A 144 -1.64 -2.93 20.40
C ILE A 144 -1.15 -1.63 21.08
N GLU A 145 0.01 -1.65 21.73
CA GLU A 145 0.61 -0.47 22.34
C GLU A 145 0.93 0.62 21.31
N GLN A 146 1.48 0.26 20.15
CA GLN A 146 1.71 1.20 19.05
C GLN A 146 0.41 1.82 18.55
N VAL A 147 -0.66 1.02 18.41
CA VAL A 147 -1.99 1.56 18.06
C VAL A 147 -2.47 2.55 19.10
N HIS A 148 -2.32 2.26 20.41
CA HIS A 148 -2.68 3.21 21.47
C HIS A 148 -1.87 4.51 21.39
N LEU A 149 -0.55 4.41 21.21
CA LEU A 149 0.33 5.58 21.04
C LEU A 149 -0.09 6.44 19.84
N LEU A 150 -0.42 5.82 18.70
CA LEU A 150 -0.91 6.56 17.53
C LEU A 150 -2.19 7.34 17.83
N TYR A 151 -3.13 6.77 18.60
CA TYR A 151 -4.35 7.48 18.98
C TYR A 151 -4.08 8.62 19.96
N GLU A 152 -3.21 8.41 20.95
CA GLU A 152 -2.81 9.46 21.89
C GLU A 152 -2.10 10.61 21.16
N GLU A 153 -1.17 10.32 20.26
CA GLU A 153 -0.47 11.32 19.44
C GLU A 153 -1.44 12.08 18.52
N TYR A 154 -2.37 11.37 17.87
CA TYR A 154 -3.39 11.99 17.03
C TYR A 154 -4.30 12.92 17.82
N GLU A 155 -4.79 12.47 18.98
CA GLU A 155 -5.62 13.31 19.85
C GLU A 155 -4.86 14.54 20.34
N ASN A 156 -3.61 14.37 20.78
CA ASN A 156 -2.75 15.48 21.18
C ASN A 156 -2.52 16.47 20.04
N LYS A 157 -2.23 15.99 18.82
CA LYS A 157 -2.07 16.83 17.64
C LYS A 157 -3.36 17.58 17.30
N LYS A 158 -4.51 16.91 17.34
CA LYS A 158 -5.83 17.52 17.12
C LYS A 158 -6.13 18.60 18.17
N LEU A 159 -5.89 18.31 19.45
CA LEU A 159 -6.09 19.26 20.54
C LEU A 159 -5.17 20.46 20.41
N ASN A 160 -3.91 20.27 20.04
CA ASN A 160 -2.96 21.35 19.83
C ASN A 160 -3.35 22.22 18.63
N SER A 161 -3.70 21.60 17.50
CA SER A 161 -4.21 22.32 16.33
C SER A 161 -5.44 23.15 16.68
N LEU A 162 -6.41 22.58 17.39
CA LEU A 162 -7.61 23.30 17.82
C LEU A 162 -7.30 24.45 18.78
N LYS A 163 -6.36 24.25 19.73
CA LYS A 163 -5.89 25.33 20.62
C LYS A 163 -5.24 26.45 19.81
N GLU A 164 -4.38 26.12 18.86
CA GLU A 164 -3.74 27.08 17.97
C GLU A 164 -4.77 27.86 17.15
N THR A 165 -5.75 27.19 16.54
CA THR A 165 -6.81 27.89 15.78
C THR A 165 -7.65 28.80 16.67
N LYS A 166 -7.91 28.39 17.92
CA LYS A 166 -8.61 29.23 18.90
C LYS A 166 -7.78 30.45 19.30
N LEU A 167 -6.49 30.27 19.57
CA LEU A 167 -5.59 31.38 19.89
C LEU A 167 -5.50 32.37 18.72
N GLN A 168 -5.29 31.88 17.50
CA GLN A 168 -5.28 32.71 16.29
C GLN A 168 -6.61 33.44 16.09
N ALA A 169 -7.75 32.78 16.34
CA ALA A 169 -9.06 33.41 16.24
C ALA A 169 -9.26 34.51 17.31
N GLU A 170 -8.78 34.29 18.54
CA GLU A 170 -8.82 35.29 19.61
C GLU A 170 -7.87 36.46 19.35
N GLU A 171 -6.68 36.19 18.82
CA GLU A 171 -5.72 37.21 18.37
C GLU A 171 -6.30 38.04 17.24
N PHE A 172 -6.86 37.41 16.22
CA PHE A 172 -7.55 38.07 15.13
C PHE A 172 -8.74 38.92 15.63
N GLU A 173 -9.53 38.41 16.58
CA GLU A 173 -10.64 39.18 17.17
C GLU A 173 -10.12 40.40 17.95
N LYS A 174 -9.01 40.27 18.67
CA LYS A 174 -8.36 41.40 19.36
C LYS A 174 -7.81 42.43 18.38
N GLU A 175 -7.09 41.99 17.35
CA GLU A 175 -6.58 42.86 16.29
C GLU A 175 -7.72 43.60 15.60
N ARG A 176 -8.80 42.88 15.25
CA ARG A 176 -10.02 43.46 14.69
C ARG A 176 -10.62 44.50 15.63
N GLN A 177 -10.78 44.20 16.91
CA GLN A 177 -11.33 45.14 17.89
C GLN A 177 -10.43 46.36 18.09
N ASN A 178 -9.11 46.18 18.14
CA ASN A 178 -8.15 47.27 18.25
C ASN A 178 -8.20 48.16 17.01
N PHE A 179 -8.24 47.57 15.81
CA PHE A 179 -8.42 48.27 14.54
C PHE A 179 -9.71 49.11 14.52
N PHE A 180 -10.81 48.60 15.10
CA PHE A 180 -12.04 49.37 15.24
C PHE A 180 -11.94 50.48 16.29
N LYS A 181 -11.36 50.21 17.47
CA LYS A 181 -11.29 51.15 18.61
C LYS A 181 -10.31 52.30 18.41
N GLU A 182 -9.11 52.04 17.91
CA GLU A 182 -8.08 53.07 17.65
C GLU A 182 -8.61 54.16 16.69
N ASN A 183 -9.50 53.74 15.79
CA ASN A 183 -10.08 54.59 14.76
C ASN A 183 -11.45 55.19 15.12
N ASP A 184 -12.00 54.93 16.31
CA ASP A 184 -13.32 55.44 16.75
C ASP A 184 -13.22 56.74 17.59
N SER A 185 -12.06 57.40 17.59
CA SER A 185 -11.90 58.75 18.15
C SER A 185 -12.87 59.74 17.48
N PHE A 186 -13.60 60.48 18.33
CA PHE A 186 -14.81 61.26 18.06
C PHE A 186 -14.71 62.32 16.95
N ASP A 187 -13.51 62.79 16.59
CA ASP A 187 -13.30 63.89 15.63
C ASP A 187 -13.17 63.46 14.15
N ALA A 188 -13.13 62.16 13.83
CA ALA A 188 -12.63 61.68 12.52
C ALA A 188 -13.62 60.85 11.67
N LYS A 189 -14.94 60.93 11.89
CA LYS A 189 -15.95 60.04 11.26
C LYS A 189 -15.95 60.01 9.71
N SER A 190 -15.44 61.02 9.01
CA SER A 190 -15.35 61.03 7.53
C SER A 190 -14.02 60.52 6.96
N ASN A 191 -12.92 60.61 7.72
CA ASN A 191 -11.57 60.23 7.25
C ASN A 191 -11.16 58.83 7.72
N VAL A 192 -11.85 58.28 8.72
CA VAL A 192 -11.64 56.94 9.26
C VAL A 192 -11.95 55.84 8.23
N SER A 193 -12.98 55.99 7.38
CA SER A 193 -13.31 55.00 6.35
C SER A 193 -12.22 54.86 5.28
N TRP A 194 -11.60 55.97 4.87
CA TRP A 194 -10.54 55.98 3.85
C TRP A 194 -9.22 55.46 4.40
N LYS A 195 -8.87 55.80 5.65
CA LYS A 195 -7.71 55.22 6.34
C LYS A 195 -7.87 53.71 6.56
N LYS A 196 -9.07 53.24 6.94
CA LYS A 196 -9.40 51.81 7.06
C LYS A 196 -9.20 51.08 5.73
N SER A 197 -9.72 51.62 4.62
CA SER A 197 -9.54 51.01 3.30
C SER A 197 -8.10 50.99 2.83
N LEU A 198 -7.30 51.98 3.23
CA LEU A 198 -5.88 52.06 2.86
C LEU A 198 -5.05 51.04 3.65
N GLN A 199 -5.27 50.90 4.96
CA GLN A 199 -4.60 49.89 5.78
C GLN A 199 -4.95 48.46 5.33
N LEU A 200 -6.23 48.20 5.03
CA LEU A 200 -6.65 46.92 4.44
C LEU A 200 -6.03 46.67 3.06
N LEU A 201 -5.79 47.73 2.27
CA LEU A 201 -5.13 47.62 0.96
C LEU A 201 -3.63 47.39 1.11
N ASP A 202 -2.98 47.99 2.11
CA ASP A 202 -1.56 47.76 2.41
C ASP A 202 -1.30 46.33 2.87
N ASP A 203 -2.19 45.75 3.69
CA ASP A 203 -2.14 44.32 4.05
C ASP A 203 -2.36 43.42 2.82
N LEU A 204 -3.16 43.90 1.86
CA LEU A 204 -3.46 43.21 0.59
C LEU A 204 -2.40 43.43 -0.51
N ASP A 205 -1.53 44.43 -0.39
CA ASP A 205 -0.49 44.81 -1.37
C ASP A 205 0.62 43.75 -1.47
N SER A 206 0.65 42.77 -0.55
CA SER A 206 1.40 41.52 -0.69
C SER A 206 0.91 40.65 -1.86
N LEU A 207 -0.28 40.95 -2.42
CA LEU A 207 -0.96 40.18 -3.44
C LEU A 207 -1.13 41.00 -4.74
N SER A 208 -0.03 41.18 -5.50
CA SER A 208 0.06 41.69 -6.88
C SER A 208 -0.61 43.06 -7.16
N GLU A 209 0.18 44.03 -7.65
CA GLU A 209 -0.32 45.33 -8.15
C GLU A 209 -1.40 45.21 -9.23
N ASN A 210 -1.48 44.04 -9.88
CA ASN A 210 -2.39 43.74 -10.97
C ASN A 210 -3.26 42.52 -10.65
N VAL A 211 -4.47 42.75 -10.13
CA VAL A 211 -5.49 41.71 -9.94
C VAL A 211 -6.60 41.94 -10.96
N GLY A 212 -6.75 41.01 -11.90
CA GLY A 212 -7.78 41.08 -12.94
C GLY A 212 -7.54 42.14 -14.02
N GLY A 213 -6.28 42.55 -14.26
CA GLY A 213 -5.92 43.50 -15.32
C GLY A 213 -6.24 44.97 -15.01
N ARG A 214 -6.39 45.32 -13.73
CA ARG A 214 -6.68 46.68 -13.27
C ARG A 214 -5.65 47.13 -12.26
N ASP A 215 -4.87 48.16 -12.61
CA ASP A 215 -3.84 48.74 -11.73
C ASP A 215 -4.48 49.38 -10.50
N ARG A 216 -4.18 48.84 -9.31
CA ARG A 216 -4.67 49.36 -8.03
C ARG A 216 -3.86 50.55 -7.51
N SER A 217 -2.67 50.80 -8.04
CA SER A 217 -1.79 51.89 -7.60
C SER A 217 -2.44 53.28 -7.73
N LYS A 218 -3.22 53.51 -8.79
CA LYS A 218 -3.97 54.78 -8.96
C LYS A 218 -5.10 54.95 -7.94
N PHE A 219 -5.69 53.84 -7.50
CA PHE A 219 -6.72 53.85 -6.47
C PHE A 219 -6.12 54.10 -5.09
N LYS A 220 -4.96 53.48 -4.79
CA LYS A 220 -4.16 53.75 -3.59
C LYS A 220 -3.77 55.23 -3.50
N ASP A 221 -3.29 55.82 -4.60
CA ASP A 221 -2.98 57.27 -4.67
C ASP A 221 -4.20 58.16 -4.38
N LEU A 222 -5.38 57.76 -4.84
CA LEU A 222 -6.62 58.50 -4.60
C LEU A 222 -7.05 58.39 -3.14
N LEU A 223 -6.92 57.21 -2.53
CA LEU A 223 -7.15 56.98 -1.10
C LEU A 223 -6.18 57.76 -0.21
N ILE A 224 -4.90 57.83 -0.58
CA ILE A 224 -3.90 58.64 0.14
C ILE A 224 -4.34 60.11 0.12
N LYS A 225 -4.70 60.65 -1.05
CA LYS A 225 -5.17 62.04 -1.19
C LYS A 225 -6.44 62.34 -0.40
N LEU A 226 -7.34 61.36 -0.27
CA LEU A 226 -8.58 61.53 0.48
C LEU A 226 -8.37 61.39 1.99
N SER A 227 -7.43 60.55 2.42
CA SER A 227 -7.13 60.34 3.85
C SER A 227 -6.28 61.46 4.47
N SER A 228 -5.56 62.21 3.65
CA SER A 228 -4.71 63.34 4.07
C SER A 228 -5.45 64.69 4.18
N LYS A 229 -6.71 64.75 3.73
CA LYS A 229 -7.50 65.99 3.64
C LYS A 229 -8.49 66.11 4.80
#